data_AF-A0A1J4TAY2-F1
#
_entry.id   AF-A0A1J4TAY2-F1
#
_cell.length_a   1.000
_cell.length_b   1.000
_cell.length_c   1.000
_cell.angle_alpha   90.00
_cell.angle_beta   90.00
_cell.angle_gamma   90.00
#
_symmetry.space_group_name_H-M   'P 1'
#
loop_
_entity.id
_entity.type
_entity.pdbx_description
1 polymer ?
#
loop_
_entity_poly.entity_id
_entity_poly.type
_entity_poly.pdbx_seq_one_letter_code
_entity_poly.pdbx_strand_id
1 'polypeptide(L)'
;MSDWLSYKSFIYAIGFLAQILFSARLLLQWIKSEKAKRVLTPQLFWELSLMASFLLFVYGWLRDDFAIMLGQILAYFIYIRNMQLQGSWQKLPLLLRWFLSAFPLLVIVYSFNNNAYDLDRLFKNEAISTKLLVWGSLAQVIFTCRFIYQWFYSEKRKVSMLPTGFWVLSLIGSLMILSYAIIRKDPVLFIGQIFGFIVYSRNITLAFKSKKAS
;
A
#
# COMPACT_ATOMS: atom_id res chain seq x y z
N MET A 1 32.02 -9.44 4.71
CA MET A 1 31.10 -8.95 5.77
C MET A 1 30.53 -7.57 5.45
N SER A 2 31.33 -6.67 4.84
CA SER A 2 30.90 -5.38 4.26
C SER A 2 29.75 -5.50 3.25
N ASP A 3 29.85 -6.47 2.34
CA ASP A 3 28.93 -6.55 1.19
C ASP A 3 27.53 -6.99 1.59
N TRP A 4 27.42 -7.84 2.61
CA TRP A 4 26.15 -8.28 3.15
C TRP A 4 25.43 -7.19 3.96
N LEU A 5 26.19 -6.40 4.73
CA LEU A 5 25.66 -5.22 5.43
C LEU A 5 25.19 -4.16 4.43
N SER A 6 25.95 -3.97 3.34
CA SER A 6 25.60 -3.08 2.23
C SER A 6 24.31 -3.55 1.54
N TYR A 7 24.19 -4.84 1.22
CA TYR A 7 22.99 -5.42 0.61
C TYR A 7 21.74 -5.25 1.48
N LYS A 8 21.82 -5.55 2.78
CA LYS A 8 20.70 -5.34 3.71
C LYS A 8 20.30 -3.87 3.84
N SER A 9 21.28 -2.98 3.90
CA SER A 9 21.03 -1.53 3.98
C SER A 9 20.37 -1.01 2.72
N PHE A 10 20.77 -1.52 1.56
CA PHE A 10 20.13 -1.21 0.27
C PHE A 10 18.66 -1.65 0.24
N ILE A 11 18.35 -2.87 0.71
CA ILE A 11 16.96 -3.34 0.82
C ILE A 11 16.15 -2.40 1.72
N TYR A 12 16.66 -2.05 2.90
CA TYR A 12 15.96 -1.12 3.80
C TYR A 12 15.81 0.28 3.20
N ALA A 13 16.78 0.78 2.43
CA ALA A 13 16.66 2.06 1.75
C ALA A 13 15.48 2.08 0.77
N ILE A 14 15.30 1.02 -0.03
CA ILE A 14 14.14 0.87 -0.93
C ILE A 14 12.84 0.88 -0.13
N GLY A 15 12.79 0.07 0.94
CA GLY A 15 11.61 -0.03 1.81
C GLY A 15 11.24 1.30 2.46
N PHE A 16 12.20 2.00 3.06
CA PHE A 16 11.97 3.29 3.69
C PHE A 16 11.60 4.38 2.68
N LEU A 17 12.21 4.38 1.50
CA LEU A 17 11.81 5.28 0.42
C LEU A 17 10.34 5.07 0.04
N ALA A 18 9.90 3.81 -0.06
CA ALA A 18 8.50 3.50 -0.30
C ALA A 18 7.59 4.03 0.83
N GLN A 19 7.99 3.87 2.10
CA GLN A 19 7.22 4.38 3.25
C GLN A 19 7.19 5.90 3.31
N ILE A 20 8.26 6.59 2.91
CA ILE A 20 8.28 8.05 2.79
C ILE A 20 7.25 8.50 1.76
N LEU A 21 7.18 7.86 0.58
CA LEU A 21 6.18 8.19 -0.43
C LEU A 21 4.75 7.89 0.06
N PHE A 22 4.54 6.75 0.73
CA PHE A 22 3.24 6.42 1.35
C PHE A 22 2.84 7.41 2.46
N SER A 23 3.80 7.96 3.19
CA SER A 23 3.57 8.97 4.22
C SER A 23 3.30 10.33 3.60
N ALA A 24 4.06 10.70 2.57
CA ALA A 24 3.90 11.95 1.83
C ALA A 24 2.49 12.07 1.25
N ARG A 25 1.94 11.01 0.63
CA ARG A 25 0.54 11.05 0.13
C ARG A 25 -0.48 11.30 1.25
N LEU A 26 -0.28 10.72 2.45
CA LEU A 26 -1.20 10.87 3.57
C LEU A 26 -1.10 12.29 4.15
N LEU A 27 0.11 12.83 4.25
CA LEU A 27 0.33 14.20 4.67
C LEU A 27 -0.26 15.21 3.68
N LEU A 28 -0.09 14.99 2.38
CA LEU A 28 -0.70 15.82 1.34
C LEU A 28 -2.22 15.78 1.41
N GLN A 29 -2.79 14.59 1.58
CA GLN A 29 -4.23 14.41 1.77
C GLN A 29 -4.72 15.14 3.02
N TRP A 30 -3.98 15.04 4.13
CA TRP A 30 -4.26 15.75 5.37
C TRP A 30 -4.31 17.26 5.13
N ILE A 31 -3.22 17.86 4.65
CA ILE A 31 -3.09 19.31 4.49
C ILE A 31 -4.19 19.86 3.58
N LYS A 32 -4.45 19.19 2.45
CA LYS A 32 -5.48 19.61 1.51
C LYS A 32 -6.90 19.47 2.09
N SER A 33 -7.14 18.44 2.90
CA SER A 33 -8.45 18.23 3.52
C SER A 33 -8.72 19.24 4.64
N GLU A 34 -7.71 19.62 5.43
CA GLU A 34 -7.83 20.68 6.44
C GLU A 34 -8.16 22.02 5.79
N LYS A 35 -7.42 22.40 4.73
CA LYS A 35 -7.67 23.66 4.01
C LYS A 35 -9.08 23.72 3.41
N ALA A 36 -9.61 22.58 2.98
CA ALA A 36 -10.94 22.49 2.36
C ALA A 36 -12.07 22.17 3.35
N LYS A 37 -11.77 21.93 4.64
CA LYS A 37 -12.71 21.45 5.67
C LYS A 37 -13.53 20.22 5.28
N ARG A 38 -13.05 19.43 4.32
CA ARG A 38 -13.68 18.20 3.82
C ARG A 38 -12.62 17.22 3.34
N VAL A 39 -12.90 15.93 3.44
CA VAL A 39 -11.95 14.88 3.04
C VAL A 39 -11.83 14.84 1.52
N LEU A 40 -10.66 15.23 1.00
CA LEU A 40 -10.35 15.28 -0.44
C LEU A 40 -9.23 14.30 -0.80
N THR A 41 -9.29 13.71 -1.98
CA THR A 41 -8.20 12.90 -2.57
C THR A 41 -7.51 13.64 -3.71
N PRO A 42 -6.37 14.31 -3.45
CA PRO A 42 -5.65 15.02 -4.51
C PRO A 42 -5.07 14.03 -5.53
N GLN A 43 -4.87 14.47 -6.77
CA GLN A 43 -4.29 13.64 -7.85
C GLN A 43 -2.95 13.02 -7.46
N LEU A 44 -2.08 13.82 -6.85
CA LEU A 44 -0.76 13.42 -6.38
C LEU A 44 -0.81 12.27 -5.34
N PHE A 45 -1.95 12.07 -4.66
CA PHE A 45 -2.13 10.94 -3.74
C PHE A 45 -1.94 9.60 -4.45
N TRP A 46 -2.54 9.45 -5.64
CA TRP A 46 -2.54 8.19 -6.38
C TRP A 46 -1.20 7.94 -7.09
N GLU A 47 -0.57 9.01 -7.61
CA GLU A 47 0.75 8.95 -8.23
C GLU A 47 1.81 8.49 -7.23
N LEU A 48 1.87 9.13 -6.06
CA LEU A 48 2.78 8.73 -4.99
C LEU A 48 2.47 7.31 -4.50
N SER A 49 1.19 6.95 -4.41
CA SER A 49 0.75 5.59 -4.06
C SER A 49 1.26 4.53 -5.04
N LEU A 50 1.21 4.81 -6.34
CA LEU A 50 1.67 3.89 -7.37
C LEU A 50 3.19 3.68 -7.31
N MET A 51 3.95 4.76 -7.18
CA MET A 51 5.41 4.72 -7.02
C MET A 51 5.81 3.99 -5.74
N ALA A 52 5.17 4.32 -4.61
CA ALA A 52 5.41 3.67 -3.34
C ALA A 52 5.10 2.18 -3.39
N SER A 53 3.99 1.79 -4.05
CA SER A 53 3.60 0.40 -4.18
C SER A 53 4.58 -0.43 -5.00
N PHE A 54 5.10 0.14 -6.09
CA PHE A 54 6.16 -0.48 -6.86
C PHE A 54 7.43 -0.71 -6.03
N LEU A 55 7.90 0.31 -5.31
CA LEU A 55 9.10 0.19 -4.46
C LEU A 55 8.88 -0.79 -3.29
N LEU A 56 7.73 -0.75 -2.64
CA LEU A 56 7.42 -1.65 -1.54
C LEU A 56 7.23 -3.10 -2.02
N PHE A 57 6.78 -3.29 -3.26
CA PHE A 57 6.76 -4.60 -3.90
C PHE A 57 8.17 -5.14 -4.09
N VAL A 58 9.08 -4.33 -4.66
CA VAL A 58 10.50 -4.71 -4.83
C VAL A 58 11.13 -5.02 -3.46
N TYR A 59 10.83 -4.23 -2.45
CA TYR A 59 11.25 -4.51 -1.07
C TYR A 59 10.74 -5.88 -0.56
N GLY A 60 9.45 -6.18 -0.77
CA GLY A 60 8.87 -7.48 -0.41
C GLY A 60 9.52 -8.65 -1.15
N TRP A 61 9.78 -8.47 -2.45
CA TRP A 61 10.50 -9.45 -3.27
C TRP A 61 11.90 -9.74 -2.72
N LEU A 62 12.69 -8.69 -2.46
CA LEU A 62 14.05 -8.84 -1.92
C LEU A 62 14.10 -9.41 -0.49
N ARG A 63 12.97 -9.44 0.20
CA ARG A 63 12.82 -10.01 1.55
C ARG A 63 12.16 -11.39 1.57
N ASP A 64 11.84 -11.95 0.40
CA ASP A 64 11.06 -13.17 0.24
C ASP A 64 9.75 -13.12 1.04
N ASP A 65 9.09 -11.96 1.03
CA ASP A 65 7.87 -11.69 1.80
C ASP A 65 6.66 -11.51 0.87
N PHE A 66 5.98 -12.63 0.63
CA PHE A 66 4.80 -12.68 -0.22
C PHE A 66 3.65 -11.81 0.31
N ALA A 67 3.48 -11.67 1.63
CA ALA A 67 2.39 -10.86 2.18
C ALA A 67 2.55 -9.39 1.73
N ILE A 68 3.76 -8.83 1.81
CA ILE A 68 4.05 -7.48 1.32
C ILE A 68 3.71 -7.36 -0.17
N MET A 69 4.20 -8.30 -0.98
CA MET A 69 4.01 -8.33 -2.43
C MET A 69 2.53 -8.37 -2.82
N LEU A 70 1.76 -9.25 -2.18
CA LEU A 70 0.32 -9.42 -2.40
C LEU A 70 -0.43 -8.11 -2.20
N GLY A 71 -0.20 -7.44 -1.06
CA GLY A 71 -0.86 -6.16 -0.77
C GLY A 71 -0.55 -5.08 -1.80
N GLN A 72 0.69 -5.05 -2.29
CA GLN A 72 1.07 -4.09 -3.32
C GLN A 72 0.40 -4.40 -4.64
N ILE A 73 0.41 -5.66 -5.11
CA ILE A 73 -0.26 -6.05 -6.36
C ILE A 73 -1.75 -5.68 -6.32
N LEU A 74 -2.46 -5.99 -5.23
CA LEU A 74 -3.90 -5.71 -5.14
C LEU A 74 -4.19 -4.20 -5.17
N ALA A 75 -3.40 -3.39 -4.44
CA ALA A 75 -3.58 -1.95 -4.41
C ALA A 75 -3.13 -1.25 -5.70
N TYR A 76 -2.15 -1.82 -6.39
CA TYR A 76 -1.54 -1.29 -7.61
C TYR A 76 -2.56 -1.02 -8.71
N PHE A 77 -3.43 -2.00 -9.00
CA PHE A 77 -4.49 -1.87 -10.00
C PHE A 77 -5.47 -0.74 -9.67
N ILE A 78 -5.79 -0.59 -8.39
CA ILE A 78 -6.69 0.46 -7.90
C ILE A 78 -6.07 1.84 -8.14
N TYR A 79 -4.76 1.98 -7.93
CA TYR A 79 -4.06 3.24 -8.15
C TYR A 79 -4.06 3.64 -9.62
N ILE A 80 -3.72 2.70 -10.52
CA ILE A 80 -3.80 2.94 -11.97
C ILE A 80 -5.22 3.35 -12.36
N ARG A 81 -6.25 2.64 -11.89
CA ARG A 81 -7.64 2.95 -12.21
C ARG A 81 -8.03 4.35 -11.75
N ASN A 82 -7.66 4.75 -10.54
CA ASN A 82 -7.96 6.09 -10.03
C ASN A 82 -7.21 7.19 -10.80
N MET A 83 -5.96 6.94 -11.20
CA MET A 83 -5.21 7.87 -12.06
C MET A 83 -5.84 8.02 -13.45
N GLN A 84 -6.39 6.95 -14.02
CA GLN A 84 -7.14 7.02 -15.28
C GLN A 84 -8.40 7.87 -15.16
N LEU A 85 -9.16 7.69 -14.08
CA LEU A 85 -10.39 8.47 -13.81
C LEU A 85 -10.10 9.96 -13.62
N GLN A 86 -8.94 10.31 -13.05
CA GLN A 86 -8.54 11.70 -12.83
C GLN A 86 -7.77 12.33 -14.00
N GLY A 87 -7.55 11.59 -15.09
CA GLY A 87 -6.82 12.06 -16.27
C GLY A 87 -5.31 12.22 -16.06
N SER A 88 -4.76 11.72 -14.95
CA SER A 88 -3.32 11.82 -14.67
C SER A 88 -2.50 10.71 -15.30
N TRP A 89 -3.12 9.56 -15.53
CA TRP A 89 -2.48 8.42 -16.19
C TRP A 89 -1.93 8.78 -17.57
N GLN A 90 -2.68 9.55 -18.34
CA GLN A 90 -2.36 9.96 -19.70
C GLN A 90 -1.16 10.91 -19.77
N LYS A 91 -0.82 11.58 -18.65
CA LYS A 91 0.36 12.45 -18.55
C LYS A 91 1.67 11.67 -18.49
N LEU A 92 1.62 10.37 -18.15
CA LEU A 92 2.80 9.52 -18.12
C LEU A 92 3.26 9.14 -19.53
N PRO A 93 4.59 9.05 -19.77
CA PRO A 93 5.13 8.53 -21.02
C PRO A 93 4.51 7.18 -21.41
N LEU A 94 4.28 6.97 -22.70
CA LEU A 94 3.59 5.76 -23.19
C LEU A 94 4.33 4.48 -22.77
N LEU A 95 5.66 4.46 -22.88
CA LEU A 95 6.50 3.34 -22.45
C LEU A 95 6.30 3.00 -20.97
N LEU A 96 6.26 4.03 -20.11
CA LEU A 96 6.07 3.85 -18.67
C LEU A 96 4.68 3.29 -18.35
N ARG A 97 3.64 3.73 -19.06
CA ARG A 97 2.27 3.19 -18.88
C ARG A 97 2.19 1.71 -19.22
N TRP A 98 2.79 1.29 -20.34
CA TRP A 98 2.85 -0.11 -20.74
C TRP A 98 3.62 -0.95 -19.74
N PHE A 99 4.81 -0.48 -19.33
CA PHE A 99 5.61 -1.15 -18.30
C PHE A 99 4.82 -1.34 -17.00
N LEU A 100 4.24 -0.27 -16.46
CA LEU A 100 3.48 -0.31 -15.21
C LEU A 100 2.26 -1.24 -15.33
N SER A 101 1.54 -1.19 -16.45
CA SER A 101 0.37 -2.07 -16.66
C SER A 101 0.76 -3.55 -16.80
N ALA A 102 1.90 -3.84 -17.44
CA ALA A 102 2.43 -5.18 -17.61
C ALA A 102 3.11 -5.72 -16.33
N PHE A 103 3.54 -4.84 -15.42
CA PHE A 103 4.37 -5.21 -14.27
C PHE A 103 3.83 -6.39 -13.43
N PRO A 104 2.55 -6.44 -13.01
CA PRO A 104 2.03 -7.59 -12.27
C PRO A 104 2.08 -8.90 -13.07
N LEU A 105 1.87 -8.84 -14.38
CA LEU A 105 1.97 -10.01 -15.26
C LEU A 105 3.43 -10.45 -15.42
N LEU A 106 4.36 -9.51 -15.57
CA LEU A 106 5.79 -9.79 -15.67
C LEU A 106 6.31 -10.50 -14.41
N VAL A 107 5.85 -10.07 -13.23
CA VAL A 107 6.14 -10.74 -11.95
C VAL A 107 5.69 -12.19 -11.99
N ILE A 108 4.43 -12.45 -12.37
CA ILE A 108 3.87 -13.80 -12.44
C ILE A 108 4.68 -14.66 -13.42
N VAL A 109 4.93 -14.18 -14.63
CA VAL A 109 5.68 -14.90 -15.66
C VAL A 109 7.09 -15.21 -15.18
N TYR A 110 7.77 -14.24 -14.57
CA TYR A 110 9.12 -14.44 -14.01
C TYR A 110 9.12 -15.49 -12.90
N SER A 111 8.16 -15.44 -11.97
CA SER A 111 8.02 -16.43 -10.88
C SER A 111 7.80 -17.85 -11.38
N PHE A 112 7.04 -18.05 -12.47
CA PHE A 112 6.79 -19.38 -13.04
C PHE A 112 7.94 -19.89 -13.92
N ASN A 113 8.65 -19.01 -14.62
CA ASN A 113 9.69 -19.39 -15.58
C ASN A 113 11.04 -19.72 -14.90
N ASN A 114 11.28 -19.26 -13.67
CA ASN A 114 12.50 -19.53 -12.90
C ASN A 114 12.42 -20.80 -12.02
N ASN A 115 11.53 -21.75 -12.33
CA ASN A 115 11.24 -23.00 -11.60
C ASN A 115 10.55 -22.81 -10.23
N ALA A 116 10.05 -23.93 -9.67
CA ALA A 116 9.34 -24.02 -8.38
C ALA A 116 10.10 -23.44 -7.16
N TYR A 117 11.40 -23.15 -7.30
CA TYR A 117 12.27 -22.63 -6.25
C TYR A 117 11.85 -21.25 -5.73
N ASP A 118 11.37 -20.35 -6.60
CA ASP A 118 10.89 -19.02 -6.17
C ASP A 118 9.56 -19.11 -5.43
N LEU A 119 8.64 -19.98 -5.87
CA LEU A 119 7.38 -20.21 -5.18
C LEU A 119 7.59 -20.90 -3.83
N ASP A 120 8.50 -21.87 -3.75
CA ASP A 120 8.88 -22.51 -2.49
C ASP A 120 9.52 -21.50 -1.51
N ARG A 121 10.36 -20.57 -1.99
CA ARG A 121 10.90 -19.50 -1.14
C ARG A 121 9.83 -18.55 -0.61
N LEU A 122 8.81 -18.24 -1.43
CA LEU A 122 7.72 -17.33 -1.04
C LEU A 122 6.73 -17.98 -0.06
N PHE A 123 6.42 -19.28 -0.24
CA PHE A 123 5.39 -19.97 0.54
C PHE A 123 5.92 -20.90 1.64
N LYS A 124 7.16 -21.38 1.53
CA LYS A 124 7.85 -22.26 2.49
C LYS A 124 9.12 -21.60 3.04
N ASN A 125 9.01 -20.32 3.36
CA ASN A 125 10.11 -19.55 3.94
C ASN A 125 10.35 -19.98 5.40
N GLU A 126 11.53 -20.49 5.76
CA GLU A 126 11.88 -20.81 7.16
C GLU A 126 11.78 -19.58 8.08
N ALA A 127 11.97 -18.37 7.53
CA ALA A 127 11.89 -17.12 8.28
C ALA A 127 10.43 -16.63 8.51
N ILE A 128 9.44 -17.23 7.84
CA ILE A 128 8.03 -16.86 7.93
C ILE A 128 7.18 -18.14 8.04
N SER A 129 6.74 -18.47 9.26
CA SER A 129 5.81 -19.59 9.44
C SER A 129 4.55 -19.43 8.60
N THR A 130 3.95 -20.52 8.13
CA THR A 130 2.72 -20.50 7.31
C THR A 130 1.59 -19.73 7.99
N LYS A 131 1.47 -19.81 9.33
CA LYS A 131 0.49 -19.04 10.10
C LYS A 131 0.72 -17.53 9.99
N LEU A 132 1.98 -17.11 10.09
CA LEU A 132 2.35 -15.70 9.97
C LEU A 132 2.16 -15.19 8.53
N LEU A 133 2.46 -16.01 7.53
CA LEU A 133 2.21 -15.71 6.12
C LEU A 133 0.72 -15.49 5.84
N VAL A 134 -0.14 -16.40 6.33
CA VAL A 134 -1.60 -16.27 6.22
C VAL A 134 -2.08 -15.01 6.93
N TRP A 135 -1.58 -14.73 8.14
CA TRP A 135 -1.93 -13.52 8.89
C TRP A 135 -1.54 -12.24 8.13
N GLY A 136 -0.31 -12.15 7.63
CA GLY A 136 0.17 -11.02 6.84
C GLY A 136 -0.65 -10.84 5.56
N SER A 137 -0.96 -11.93 4.87
CA SER A 137 -1.77 -11.91 3.65
C SER A 137 -3.20 -11.41 3.93
N LEU A 138 -3.83 -11.90 5.00
CA LEU A 138 -5.15 -11.46 5.43
C LEU A 138 -5.15 -9.97 5.81
N ALA A 139 -4.11 -9.52 6.52
CA ALA A 139 -3.92 -8.11 6.87
C ALA A 139 -3.90 -7.22 5.62
N GLN A 140 -3.21 -7.66 4.57
CA GLN A 140 -3.07 -6.94 3.30
C GLN A 140 -4.38 -6.94 2.49
N VAL A 141 -5.11 -8.05 2.49
CA VAL A 141 -6.46 -8.12 1.89
C VAL A 141 -7.41 -7.15 2.58
N ILE A 142 -7.51 -7.19 3.92
CA ILE A 142 -8.36 -6.28 4.71
C ILE A 142 -7.96 -4.82 4.46
N PHE A 143 -6.66 -4.54 4.47
CA PHE A 143 -6.16 -3.19 4.20
C PHE A 143 -6.47 -2.72 2.77
N THR A 144 -6.57 -3.63 1.80
CA THR A 144 -6.95 -3.29 0.42
C THR A 144 -8.45 -3.09 0.26
N CYS A 145 -9.29 -3.83 1.02
CA CYS A 145 -10.74 -3.69 1.00
C CYS A 145 -11.22 -2.25 1.26
N ARG A 146 -10.41 -1.39 1.92
CA ARG A 146 -10.72 0.04 2.06
C ARG A 146 -11.00 0.72 0.73
N PHE A 147 -10.25 0.38 -0.31
CA PHE A 147 -10.37 0.97 -1.63
C PHE A 147 -11.60 0.45 -2.36
N ILE A 148 -11.88 -0.84 -2.22
CA ILE A 148 -13.11 -1.46 -2.72
C ILE A 148 -14.33 -0.78 -2.09
N TYR A 149 -14.32 -0.62 -0.76
CA TYR A 149 -15.36 0.11 -0.04
C TYR A 149 -15.50 1.54 -0.52
N GLN A 150 -14.38 2.25 -0.71
CA GLN A 150 -14.41 3.61 -1.26
C GLN A 150 -15.00 3.65 -2.66
N TRP A 151 -14.64 2.70 -3.53
CA TRP A 151 -15.14 2.65 -4.90
C TRP A 151 -16.65 2.44 -4.92
N PHE A 152 -17.17 1.43 -4.21
CA PHE A 152 -18.62 1.21 -4.09
C PHE A 152 -19.35 2.43 -3.53
N TYR A 153 -18.76 3.10 -2.53
CA TYR A 153 -19.34 4.32 -1.96
C TYR A 153 -19.36 5.47 -2.97
N SER A 154 -18.27 5.66 -3.70
CA SER A 154 -18.10 6.71 -4.71
C SER A 154 -19.01 6.50 -5.92
N GLU A 155 -19.20 5.27 -6.40
CA GLU A 155 -20.14 4.98 -7.49
C GLU A 155 -21.58 5.28 -7.08
N LYS A 156 -21.99 4.83 -5.90
CA LYS A 156 -23.35 5.04 -5.41
C LYS A 156 -23.70 6.52 -5.24
N ARG A 157 -22.71 7.37 -4.92
CA ARG A 157 -22.93 8.80 -4.63
C ARG A 157 -22.36 9.76 -5.68
N LYS A 158 -21.73 9.25 -6.74
CA LYS A 158 -21.06 10.01 -7.80
C LYS A 158 -20.07 11.07 -7.26
N VAL A 159 -19.43 10.81 -6.12
CA VAL A 159 -18.44 11.70 -5.50
C VAL A 159 -17.16 10.95 -5.16
N SER A 160 -16.02 11.50 -5.57
CA SER A 160 -14.69 10.98 -5.22
C SER A 160 -14.30 11.48 -3.82
N MET A 161 -14.68 10.74 -2.78
CA MET A 161 -14.32 11.03 -1.39
C MET A 161 -13.91 9.76 -0.66
N LEU A 162 -13.09 9.89 0.38
CA LEU A 162 -12.73 8.77 1.26
C LEU A 162 -13.74 8.68 2.41
N PRO A 163 -14.68 7.71 2.38
CA PRO A 163 -15.72 7.60 3.41
C PRO A 163 -15.15 7.13 4.75
N THR A 164 -15.91 7.28 5.84
CA THR A 164 -15.48 6.81 7.18
C THR A 164 -15.04 5.34 7.18
N GLY A 165 -15.73 4.47 6.44
CA GLY A 165 -15.37 3.05 6.32
C GLY A 165 -13.98 2.81 5.71
N PHE A 166 -13.51 3.68 4.80
CA PHE A 166 -12.14 3.62 4.28
C PHE A 166 -11.11 3.76 5.42
N TRP A 167 -11.35 4.70 6.34
CA TRP A 167 -10.44 4.99 7.44
C TRP A 167 -10.50 3.91 8.52
N VAL A 168 -11.69 3.37 8.82
CA VAL A 168 -11.85 2.24 9.75
C VAL A 168 -11.14 0.99 9.22
N LEU A 169 -11.34 0.63 7.96
CA LEU A 169 -10.63 -0.49 7.33
C LEU A 169 -9.12 -0.26 7.28
N SER A 170 -8.68 0.99 7.04
CA SER A 170 -7.26 1.35 7.11
C SER A 170 -6.68 1.15 8.51
N LEU A 171 -7.42 1.52 9.56
CA LEU A 171 -6.99 1.37 10.94
C LEU A 171 -6.86 -0.11 11.32
N ILE A 172 -7.89 -0.92 11.04
CA ILE A 172 -7.89 -2.37 11.30
C ILE A 172 -6.74 -3.04 10.55
N GLY A 173 -6.63 -2.81 9.24
CA GLY A 173 -5.55 -3.37 8.44
C GLY A 173 -4.17 -2.91 8.93
N SER A 174 -4.01 -1.63 9.32
CA SER A 174 -2.73 -1.12 9.86
C SER A 174 -2.33 -1.80 11.16
N LEU A 175 -3.27 -2.10 12.05
CA LEU A 175 -3.00 -2.82 13.30
C LEU A 175 -2.56 -4.26 13.03
N MET A 176 -3.19 -4.93 12.07
CA MET A 176 -2.80 -6.28 11.65
C MET A 176 -1.43 -6.30 10.96
N ILE A 177 -1.12 -5.30 10.13
CA ILE A 177 0.20 -5.16 9.51
C ILE A 177 1.26 -4.78 10.55
N LEU A 178 0.93 -3.97 11.55
CA LEU A 178 1.82 -3.67 12.68
C LEU A 178 2.16 -4.92 13.48
N SER A 179 1.17 -5.74 13.83
CA SER A 179 1.44 -6.99 14.55
C SER A 179 2.29 -7.95 13.71
N TYR A 180 2.02 -8.04 12.40
CA TYR A 180 2.86 -8.77 11.45
C TYR A 180 4.30 -8.24 11.44
N ALA A 181 4.49 -6.92 11.35
CA ALA A 181 5.79 -6.27 11.31
C ALA A 181 6.61 -6.50 12.60
N ILE A 182 5.96 -6.47 13.76
CA ILE A 182 6.60 -6.75 15.06
C ILE A 182 7.12 -8.19 15.09
N ILE A 183 6.27 -9.17 14.74
CA ILE A 183 6.65 -10.59 14.75
C ILE A 183 7.76 -10.85 13.71
N ARG A 184 7.67 -10.22 12.53
CA ARG A 184 8.67 -10.33 11.47
C ARG A 184 9.96 -9.55 11.77
N LYS A 185 9.96 -8.69 12.79
CA LYS A 185 11.03 -7.71 13.09
C LYS A 185 11.34 -6.85 11.86
N ASP A 186 10.30 -6.38 11.18
CA ASP A 186 10.40 -5.53 10.00
C ASP A 186 10.28 -4.04 10.40
N PRO A 187 11.40 -3.28 10.46
CA PRO A 187 11.37 -1.88 10.86
C PRO A 187 10.71 -0.98 9.81
N VAL A 188 10.72 -1.36 8.53
CA VAL A 188 10.16 -0.58 7.43
C VAL A 188 8.63 -0.56 7.56
N LEU A 189 8.01 -1.74 7.65
CA LEU A 189 6.56 -1.84 7.83
C LEU A 189 6.12 -1.21 9.15
N PHE A 190 6.87 -1.43 10.22
CA PHE A 190 6.56 -0.90 11.54
C PHE A 190 6.47 0.63 11.54
N ILE A 191 7.52 1.32 11.09
CA ILE A 191 7.57 2.78 11.07
C ILE A 191 6.48 3.35 10.14
N GLY A 192 6.33 2.77 8.95
CA GLY A 192 5.32 3.21 7.98
C GLY A 192 3.90 3.13 8.50
N GLN A 193 3.56 2.03 9.19
CA GLN A 193 2.20 1.83 9.70
C GLN A 193 1.89 2.64 10.96
N ILE A 194 2.88 2.99 11.80
CA ILE A 194 2.67 3.92 12.92
C ILE A 194 2.19 5.27 12.41
N PHE A 195 2.86 5.82 11.39
CA PHE A 195 2.44 7.09 10.81
C PHE A 195 1.02 6.99 10.23
N GLY A 196 0.75 5.92 9.47
CA GLY A 196 -0.59 5.63 8.94
C GLY A 196 -1.66 5.58 10.03
N PHE A 197 -1.40 4.85 11.11
CA PHE A 197 -2.31 4.68 12.25
C PHE A 197 -2.76 6.03 12.85
N ILE A 198 -1.83 6.97 13.03
CA ILE A 198 -2.12 8.32 13.54
C ILE A 198 -3.07 9.05 12.58
N VAL A 199 -2.77 9.05 11.28
CA VAL A 199 -3.58 9.72 10.26
C VAL A 199 -4.98 9.09 10.16
N TYR A 200 -5.09 7.76 10.20
CA TYR A 200 -6.37 7.05 10.10
C TYR A 200 -7.26 7.34 11.31
N SER A 201 -6.71 7.24 12.52
CA SER A 201 -7.42 7.55 13.77
C SER A 201 -7.95 8.98 13.78
N ARG A 202 -7.13 9.94 13.35
CA ARG A 202 -7.53 11.35 13.23
C ARG A 202 -8.70 11.52 12.27
N ASN A 203 -8.62 10.94 11.07
CA ASN A 203 -9.67 11.07 10.06
C ASN A 203 -11.00 10.46 10.50
N ILE A 204 -10.98 9.36 11.27
CA ILE A 204 -12.17 8.77 11.89
C ILE A 204 -12.81 9.77 12.87
N THR A 205 -12.03 10.35 13.78
CA THR A 205 -12.52 11.34 14.75
C THR A 205 -13.11 12.57 14.06
N LEU A 206 -12.46 13.08 13.01
CA LEU A 206 -12.98 14.20 12.24
C LEU A 206 -14.33 13.87 11.57
N ALA A 207 -14.45 12.67 10.99
CA ALA A 207 -15.68 12.24 10.34
C ALA A 207 -16.85 12.11 11.33
N PHE A 208 -16.61 11.65 12.56
CA PHE A 208 -17.64 11.61 13.60
C PHE A 208 -18.06 13.00 14.08
N LYS A 209 -17.10 13.93 14.26
CA LYS A 209 -17.43 15.32 14.62
C LYS A 209 -18.27 16.02 13.56
N SER A 210 -17.94 15.84 12.27
CA SER A 210 -18.70 16.42 11.17
C SER A 210 -20.14 15.91 11.08
N LYS A 211 -20.40 14.65 11.44
CA LYS A 211 -21.77 14.09 11.47
C LYS A 211 -22.61 14.60 12.63
N LYS A 212 -22.00 14.97 13.76
CA LYS A 212 -22.71 15.51 14.93
C LYS A 212 -23.08 16.99 14.78
N ALA A 213 -22.39 17.70 13.90
CA ALA A 213 -22.59 19.13 13.63
C ALA A 213 -23.56 19.41 12.46
N SER A 214 -24.11 18.38 11.83
CA SER A 214 -25.03 18.46 10.69
C SER A 214 -26.35 17.80 11.03
#